data_AF-A0A410HWL1-F1
#
_entry.id   AF-A0A410HWL1-F1
#
_cell.length_a   1.000
_cell.length_b   1.000
_cell.length_c   1.000
_cell.angle_alpha   90.00
_cell.angle_beta   90.00
_cell.angle_gamma   90.00
#
_symmetry.space_group_name_H-M   'P 1'
#
loop_
_entity.id
_entity.type
_entity.pdbx_description
1 polymer ?
#
loop_
_entity_poly.entity_id
_entity_poly.type
_entity_poly.pdbx_seq_one_letter_code
_entity_poly.pdbx_strand_id
1 'polypeptide(L)'
;IVNDIATEVNLNGMEQYEQYPTMMEDHFGGSQRAGVLAAACGLSTSIATGHSNAGLNGWYLSMLMHKEGWSRLGFFGYDLQDQCGSANTLSVRPDEGCIGEFRGP
;
A
#
# COMPACT_ATOMS: atom_id res chain seq x y z
N ILE A 1 -0.94 -12.55 -9.54
CA ILE A 1 -1.20 -12.75 -8.10
C ILE A 1 -1.14 -11.43 -7.34
N VAL A 2 0.00 -10.73 -7.26
CA VAL A 2 0.06 -9.43 -6.54
C VAL A 2 -0.95 -8.43 -7.09
N ASN A 3 -0.94 -8.17 -8.41
CA ASN A 3 -1.89 -7.23 -9.03
C ASN A 3 -3.34 -7.62 -8.76
N ASP A 4 -3.67 -8.90 -8.91
CA ASP A 4 -5.01 -9.44 -8.71
C ASP A 4 -5.51 -9.15 -7.28
N ILE A 5 -4.78 -9.62 -6.26
CA ILE A 5 -5.21 -9.50 -4.87
C ILE A 5 -5.18 -8.05 -4.38
N ALA A 6 -4.09 -7.31 -4.65
CA ALA A 6 -3.96 -5.95 -4.16
C ALA A 6 -4.93 -4.99 -4.86
N THR A 7 -5.23 -5.19 -6.15
CA THR A 7 -6.24 -4.37 -6.84
C THR A 7 -7.63 -4.59 -6.24
N GLU A 8 -8.06 -5.84 -6.07
CA GLU A 8 -9.39 -6.14 -5.51
C GLU A 8 -9.55 -5.61 -4.08
N VAL A 9 -8.54 -5.85 -3.22
CA VAL A 9 -8.59 -5.38 -1.82
C VAL A 9 -8.56 -3.85 -1.75
N ASN A 10 -7.77 -3.19 -2.61
CA ASN A 10 -7.70 -1.73 -2.62
C ASN A 10 -9.01 -1.11 -3.08
N LEU A 11 -9.60 -1.61 -4.17
CA LEU A 11 -10.89 -1.13 -4.68
C LEU A 11 -11.99 -1.31 -3.64
N ASN A 12 -12.09 -2.51 -3.05
CA ASN A 12 -13.07 -2.78 -1.99
C ASN A 12 -12.93 -1.81 -0.81
N GLY A 13 -11.70 -1.56 -0.36
CA GLY A 13 -11.46 -0.64 0.75
C GLY A 13 -11.74 0.82 0.40
N MET A 14 -11.42 1.26 -0.82
CA MET A 14 -11.76 2.61 -1.28
C MET A 14 -13.28 2.80 -1.35
N GLU A 15 -14.01 1.81 -1.87
CA GLU A 15 -15.47 1.80 -1.89
C GLU A 15 -16.07 1.95 -0.49
N GLN A 16 -15.45 1.38 0.57
CA GLN A 16 -15.95 1.57 1.94
C GLN A 16 -15.93 3.04 2.37
N TYR A 17 -14.86 3.77 2.07
CA TYR A 17 -14.78 5.20 2.40
C TYR A 17 -15.76 6.04 1.59
N GLU A 18 -16.07 5.63 0.35
CA GLU A 18 -17.06 6.32 -0.50
C GLU A 18 -18.50 6.00 -0.08
N GLN A 19 -18.76 4.76 0.35
CA GLN A 19 -20.08 4.31 0.76
C GLN A 19 -20.47 4.79 2.17
N TYR A 20 -19.50 4.91 3.08
CA TYR A 20 -19.72 5.27 4.48
C TYR A 20 -19.03 6.60 4.82
N PRO A 21 -19.73 7.75 4.70
CA PRO A 21 -19.14 9.07 4.96
C PRO A 21 -18.52 9.22 6.34
N THR A 22 -19.10 8.58 7.36
CA THR A 22 -18.57 8.59 8.73
C THR A 22 -17.20 7.91 8.83
N MET A 23 -16.89 6.94 7.95
CA MET A 23 -15.56 6.34 7.87
C MET A 23 -14.55 7.32 7.27
N MET A 24 -14.96 8.10 6.26
CA MET A 24 -14.11 9.15 5.70
C MET A 24 -13.89 10.32 6.67
N GLU A 25 -14.87 10.61 7.52
CA GLU A 25 -14.76 11.60 8.59
C GLU A 25 -13.88 11.12 9.76
N ASP A 26 -14.05 9.88 10.21
CA ASP A 26 -13.24 9.30 11.29
C ASP A 26 -11.77 9.20 10.88
N HIS A 27 -11.50 8.62 9.70
CA HIS A 27 -10.19 8.68 9.08
C HIS A 27 -10.04 9.94 8.22
N PHE A 28 -10.23 11.13 8.82
CA PHE A 28 -10.14 12.41 8.10
C PHE A 28 -8.78 12.64 7.41
N GLY A 29 -7.70 12.10 7.98
CA GLY A 29 -6.35 12.21 7.44
C GLY A 29 -6.09 11.22 6.30
N GLY A 30 -5.69 11.73 5.12
CA GLY A 30 -5.38 10.88 3.96
C GLY A 30 -4.29 9.85 4.22
N SER A 31 -3.27 10.20 5.01
CA SER A 31 -2.16 9.32 5.38
C SER A 31 -2.61 8.09 6.17
N GLN A 32 -3.62 8.24 7.03
CA GLN A 32 -4.19 7.11 7.77
C GLN A 32 -4.96 6.20 6.82
N ARG A 33 -5.81 6.76 5.94
CA ARG A 33 -6.53 5.98 4.94
C ARG A 33 -5.60 5.21 4.01
N ALA A 34 -4.55 5.88 3.52
CA ALA A 34 -3.53 5.28 2.67
C ALA A 34 -2.84 4.10 3.37
N GLY A 35 -2.41 4.30 4.62
CA GLY A 35 -1.78 3.24 5.41
C GLY A 35 -2.71 2.05 5.67
N VAL A 36 -3.98 2.30 6.00
CA VAL A 36 -4.96 1.23 6.24
C VAL A 36 -5.22 0.40 4.98
N LEU A 37 -5.43 1.06 3.84
CA LEU A 37 -5.68 0.38 2.56
C LEU A 37 -4.46 -0.41 2.10
N ALA A 38 -3.28 0.19 2.15
CA ALA A 38 -2.04 -0.48 1.75
C ALA A 38 -1.68 -1.65 2.69
N ALA A 39 -1.93 -1.52 4.00
CA ALA A 39 -1.78 -2.61 4.95
C ALA A 39 -2.71 -3.78 4.61
N ALA A 40 -3.99 -3.52 4.32
CA ALA A 40 -4.93 -4.56 3.93
C ALA A 40 -4.47 -5.29 2.65
N CYS A 41 -4.00 -4.55 1.65
CA CYS A 41 -3.50 -5.12 0.39
C CYS A 41 -2.22 -5.94 0.60
N GLY A 42 -1.26 -5.40 1.36
CA GLY A 42 0.01 -6.07 1.64
C GLY A 42 -0.17 -7.33 2.49
N LEU A 43 -1.03 -7.30 3.51
CA LEU A 43 -1.35 -8.47 4.33
C LEU A 43 -2.06 -9.55 3.52
N SER A 44 -3.09 -9.19 2.76
CA SER A 44 -3.85 -10.14 1.94
C SER A 44 -2.95 -10.83 0.91
N THR A 45 -2.07 -10.05 0.26
CA THR A 45 -1.11 -10.59 -0.69
C THR A 45 -0.09 -11.49 0.01
N SER A 46 0.46 -11.09 1.16
CA SER A 46 1.41 -11.88 1.93
C SER A 46 0.83 -13.21 2.38
N ILE A 47 -0.41 -13.21 2.87
CA ILE A 47 -1.11 -14.42 3.34
C ILE A 47 -1.33 -15.38 2.19
N ALA A 48 -1.79 -14.87 1.04
CA ALA A 48 -2.06 -15.70 -0.13
C ALA A 48 -0.80 -16.31 -0.75
N THR A 49 0.34 -15.60 -0.71
CA THR A 49 1.59 -16.07 -1.33
C THR A 49 2.57 -16.71 -0.36
N GLY A 50 2.39 -16.54 0.96
CA GLY A 50 3.39 -16.91 1.97
C GLY A 50 4.73 -16.18 1.80
N HIS A 51 4.73 -14.94 1.28
CA HIS A 51 5.96 -14.23 0.93
C HIS A 51 5.87 -12.72 1.20
N SER A 52 6.75 -12.20 2.05
CA SER A 52 6.77 -10.79 2.49
C SER A 52 6.99 -9.77 1.36
N ASN A 53 7.96 -9.99 0.47
CA ASN A 53 8.18 -9.08 -0.68
C ASN A 53 6.98 -9.02 -1.65
N ALA A 54 6.18 -10.09 -1.78
CA ALA A 54 4.93 -10.01 -2.53
C ALA A 54 3.93 -9.08 -1.83
N GLY A 55 3.87 -9.16 -0.50
CA GLY A 55 3.15 -8.19 0.34
C GLY A 55 3.60 -6.76 0.17
N LEU A 56 4.91 -6.49 0.20
CA LEU A 56 5.47 -5.15 -0.03
C LEU A 56 5.08 -4.60 -1.40
N ASN A 57 5.15 -5.43 -2.45
CA ASN A 57 4.66 -5.02 -3.77
C ASN A 57 3.16 -4.72 -3.77
N GLY A 58 2.35 -5.48 -3.01
CA GLY A 58 0.92 -5.22 -2.82
C GLY A 58 0.64 -3.89 -2.09
N TRP A 59 1.44 -3.57 -1.08
CA TRP A 59 1.40 -2.28 -0.39
C TRP A 59 1.66 -1.13 -1.38
N TYR A 60 2.76 -1.20 -2.13
CA TYR A 60 3.14 -0.12 -3.05
C TYR A 60 2.14 0.03 -4.21
N LEU A 61 1.57 -1.07 -4.72
CA LEU A 61 0.52 -1.00 -5.73
C LEU A 61 -0.75 -0.30 -5.19
N SER A 62 -1.16 -0.60 -3.96
CA SER A 62 -2.29 0.08 -3.31
C SER A 62 -2.07 1.58 -3.21
N MET A 63 -0.85 2.02 -2.84
CA MET A 63 -0.52 3.44 -2.77
C MET A 63 -0.66 4.16 -4.11
N LEU A 64 -0.16 3.54 -5.19
CA LEU A 64 -0.29 4.10 -6.55
C LEU A 64 -1.75 4.18 -6.99
N MET A 65 -2.52 3.10 -6.78
CA MET A 65 -3.94 3.07 -7.14
C MET A 65 -4.77 4.08 -6.35
N HIS A 66 -4.54 4.20 -5.04
CA HIS A 66 -5.22 5.18 -4.18
C HIS A 66 -4.94 6.60 -4.66
N LYS A 67 -3.67 6.92 -4.95
CA LYS A 67 -3.26 8.24 -5.45
C LYS A 67 -4.01 8.61 -6.72
N GLU A 68 -4.09 7.69 -7.69
CA GLU A 68 -4.82 7.92 -8.93
C GLU A 68 -6.34 7.97 -8.72
N GLY A 69 -6.90 7.09 -7.88
CA GLY A 69 -8.34 6.99 -7.66
C GLY A 69 -8.95 8.23 -7.00
N TRP A 70 -8.23 8.89 -6.08
CA TRP A 70 -8.74 10.06 -5.37
C TRP A 70 -7.98 11.36 -5.65
N SER A 71 -6.98 11.34 -6.53
CA SER A 71 -6.08 12.46 -6.80
C SER A 71 -5.41 13.02 -5.52
N ARG A 72 -5.29 12.19 -4.48
CA ARG A 72 -4.70 12.50 -3.18
C ARG A 72 -4.24 11.21 -2.50
N LEU A 73 -3.30 11.34 -1.58
CA LEU A 73 -2.81 10.21 -0.78
C LEU A 73 -2.62 10.65 0.67
N GLY A 74 -1.40 10.96 1.08
CA GLY A 74 -1.06 11.41 2.44
C GLY A 74 -0.56 12.84 2.51
N PHE A 75 0.12 13.16 3.61
CA PHE A 75 0.77 14.44 3.84
C PHE A 75 1.96 14.66 2.89
N PHE A 76 2.56 15.86 2.93
CA PHE A 76 3.72 16.19 2.10
C PHE A 76 4.93 15.28 2.38
N GLY A 77 5.36 14.50 1.39
CA GLY A 77 6.45 13.54 1.53
C GLY A 77 6.05 12.20 2.14
N TYR A 78 4.75 11.97 2.38
CA TYR A 78 4.22 10.68 2.83
C TYR A 78 4.68 9.53 1.92
N ASP A 79 4.63 9.74 0.61
CA ASP A 79 4.92 8.71 -0.40
C ASP A 79 6.38 8.63 -0.83
N LEU A 80 7.33 9.21 -0.09
CA LEU A 80 8.76 9.10 -0.42
C LEU A 80 9.19 7.64 -0.57
N GLN A 81 8.81 6.79 0.38
CA GLN A 81 9.09 5.36 0.31
C GLN A 81 8.23 4.66 -0.74
N ASP A 82 6.99 5.11 -0.94
CA ASP A 82 6.03 4.42 -1.81
C ASP A 82 6.33 4.63 -3.30
N GLN A 83 6.88 5.79 -3.67
CA GLN A 83 7.39 6.06 -5.02
C GLN A 83 8.66 5.24 -5.33
N CYS A 84 9.54 5.03 -4.34
CA CYS A 84 10.73 4.21 -4.49
C CYS A 84 10.44 2.69 -4.35
N GLY A 85 9.33 2.34 -3.72
CA GLY A 85 9.05 1.00 -3.21
C GLY A 85 9.02 -0.08 -4.28
N SER A 86 8.37 0.19 -5.41
CA SER A 86 8.27 -0.77 -6.52
C SER A 86 9.64 -1.15 -7.09
N ALA A 87 10.58 -0.20 -7.16
CA ALA A 87 11.95 -0.47 -7.62
C ALA A 87 12.79 -1.18 -6.56
N ASN A 88 12.63 -0.81 -5.29
CA ASN A 88 13.47 -1.29 -4.19
C ASN A 88 13.00 -2.63 -3.60
N THR A 89 11.79 -3.11 -3.89
CA THR A 89 11.26 -4.35 -3.28
C THR A 89 12.08 -5.58 -3.65
N LEU A 90 12.54 -5.66 -4.88
CA LEU A 90 13.35 -6.78 -5.40
C LEU A 90 14.75 -6.33 -5.86
N SER A 91 15.16 -5.12 -5.50
CA SER A 91 16.53 -4.67 -5.75
C SER A 91 17.51 -5.57 -5.01
N VAL A 92 18.72 -5.66 -5.55
CA VAL A 92 19.87 -6.33 -4.92
C VAL A 92 21.03 -5.36 -4.71
N ARG A 93 20.78 -4.06 -4.93
CA ARG A 93 21.78 -3.01 -4.70
C ARG A 93 21.97 -2.77 -3.20
N PRO A 94 23.19 -2.36 -2.78
CA PRO A 94 23.61 -2.37 -1.38
C PRO A 94 22.68 -1.63 -0.41
N ASP A 95 22.10 -0.51 -0.83
CA ASP A 95 21.29 0.41 -0.03
C ASP A 95 19.79 0.40 -0.42
N GLU A 96 19.35 -0.60 -1.18
CA GLU A 96 17.97 -0.71 -1.66
C GLU A 96 17.36 -2.08 -1.36
N GLY A 97 18.15 -3.13 -1.61
CA GLY A 97 17.71 -4.51 -1.61
C GLY A 97 17.76 -5.13 -0.23
N CYS A 98 16.58 -5.36 0.36
CA CYS A 98 16.47 -6.12 1.60
C CYS A 98 15.15 -6.91 1.63
N ILE A 99 15.21 -8.14 2.14
CA ILE A 99 14.01 -8.97 2.39
C ILE A 99 13.16 -8.26 3.44
N GLY A 100 11.83 -8.26 3.29
CA GLY A 100 10.91 -7.48 4.12
C GLY A 100 11.15 -7.58 5.62
N GLU A 101 11.45 -8.78 6.12
CA GLU A 101 11.69 -9.08 7.54
C GLU A 101 12.97 -8.45 8.11
N PHE A 102 13.93 -8.07 7.26
CA PHE A 102 15.19 -7.43 7.67
C PHE A 102 15.20 -5.92 7.40
N ARG A 103 14.11 -5.34 6.89
CA ARG A 103 13.95 -3.89 6.78
C ARG A 103 13.64 -3.28 8.15
N GLY A 104 13.89 -1.98 8.29
CA GLY A 104 13.56 -1.25 9.51
C GLY A 104 13.88 0.25 9.42
N PRO A 105 13.56 1.03 10.47
CA PRO A 105 13.96 2.42 10.61
C PRO A 105 15.47 2.63 10.75
#